data_AF-A0A4W3GGW2-F1
#
_entry.id   AF-A0A4W3GGW2-F1
#
_cell.length_a   1.000
_cell.length_b   1.000
_cell.length_c   1.000
_cell.angle_alpha   90.00
_cell.angle_beta   90.00
_cell.angle_gamma   90.00
#
_symmetry.space_group_name_H-M   'P 1'
#
loop_
_entity.id
_entity.type
_entity.pdbx_description
1 polymer ?
#
loop_
_entity_poly.entity_id
_entity_poly.type
_entity_poly.pdbx_seq_one_letter_code
_entity_poly.pdbx_strand_id
1 'polypeptide(L)'
;MCQVEGFDVEVSWDRPAQIGHGVTIDQYKLEYRETISGISSPGTNTWEKIRTKGNEILYMLKGLKPSTTYTLRVSAVCGQVESAHSHLASITTDKEPKSRARRPLTGSTLITRSYAAYKLPLHTQRLGKNGEFTKYSFGSHSPTQSEKTILLLGESEFGKSSLINDMVNYILGVEHEDLFRYKLTEEETNRSQAETSSIIVHEFNHQEGFRVPFSLTIVDIPRFADASQNKHIPEYIRCYKLYHQIKDLFSS
;
A
#
# COMPACT_ATOMS: atom_id res chain seq x y z
N MET A 1 -0.31 21.52 -29.56
CA MET A 1 0.75 20.47 -29.67
C MET A 1 0.48 19.48 -28.55
N CYS A 2 -0.04 18.29 -28.87
CA CYS A 2 -0.49 17.31 -27.88
C CYS A 2 0.73 16.48 -27.46
N GLN A 3 1.33 16.76 -26.30
CA GLN A 3 2.28 15.84 -25.69
C GLN A 3 1.47 14.69 -25.08
N VAL A 4 1.63 13.49 -25.64
CA VAL A 4 1.11 12.27 -25.02
C VAL A 4 1.96 12.05 -23.77
N GLU A 5 1.39 12.29 -22.58
CA GLU A 5 2.02 11.93 -21.31
C GLU A 5 2.15 10.39 -21.25
N GLY A 6 3.38 9.89 -21.25
CA GLY A 6 3.66 8.47 -21.08
C GLY A 6 3.89 8.11 -19.60
N PHE A 7 3.85 6.81 -19.30
CA PHE A 7 4.05 6.27 -17.96
C PHE A 7 5.51 5.96 -17.73
N ASP A 8 5.99 6.32 -16.54
CA ASP A 8 7.29 5.91 -16.05
C ASP A 8 7.11 4.74 -15.07
N VAL A 9 7.80 3.63 -15.31
CA VAL A 9 7.72 2.41 -14.48
C VAL A 9 9.12 2.02 -14.02
N GLU A 10 9.28 1.85 -12.71
CA GLU A 10 10.50 1.29 -12.12
C GLU A 10 10.49 -0.23 -12.25
N VAL A 11 11.57 -0.77 -12.80
CA VAL A 11 11.79 -2.21 -12.97
C VAL A 11 13.04 -2.59 -12.20
N SER A 12 12.96 -3.66 -11.41
CA SER A 12 14.09 -4.24 -10.68
C SER A 12 14.24 -5.72 -10.99
N TRP A 13 15.45 -6.24 -10.80
CA TRP A 13 15.74 -7.66 -10.95
C TRP A 13 16.83 -8.11 -9.99
N ASP A 14 16.89 -9.42 -9.76
CA ASP A 14 17.95 -10.01 -8.94
C ASP A 14 19.23 -10.25 -9.73
N ARG A 15 20.36 -10.29 -9.03
CA ARG A 15 21.64 -10.69 -9.61
C ARG A 15 21.62 -12.18 -10.00
N PRO A 16 22.33 -12.60 -11.07
CA PRO A 16 22.44 -14.01 -11.42
C PRO A 16 22.96 -14.85 -10.25
N ALA A 17 22.31 -15.98 -9.97
CA ALA A 17 22.66 -16.86 -8.86
C ALA A 17 24.03 -17.55 -9.02
N GLN A 18 24.54 -17.65 -10.25
CA GLN A 18 25.85 -18.20 -10.56
C GLN A 18 26.64 -17.19 -11.39
N ILE A 19 27.74 -16.72 -10.83
CA ILE A 19 28.71 -15.86 -11.52
C ILE A 19 30.03 -16.64 -11.56
N GLY A 20 30.60 -16.82 -12.74
CA GLY A 20 31.87 -17.54 -12.90
C GLY A 20 32.98 -16.90 -12.08
N HIS A 21 33.94 -17.70 -11.61
CA HIS A 21 35.05 -17.21 -10.80
C HIS A 21 35.83 -16.11 -11.54
N GLY A 22 35.99 -14.93 -10.90
CA GLY A 22 36.67 -13.77 -11.48
C GLY A 22 35.86 -12.98 -12.51
N VAL A 23 34.61 -13.35 -12.77
CA VAL A 23 33.70 -12.60 -13.65
C VAL A 23 33.05 -11.47 -12.85
N THR A 24 33.07 -10.27 -13.40
CA THR A 24 32.31 -9.13 -12.88
C THR A 24 31.23 -8.76 -13.90
N ILE A 25 30.05 -8.40 -13.39
CA ILE A 25 28.95 -7.90 -14.23
C ILE A 25 29.21 -6.41 -14.43
N ASP A 26 29.42 -6.01 -15.66
CA ASP A 26 29.66 -4.60 -16.01
C ASP A 26 28.34 -3.84 -16.08
N GLN A 27 27.33 -4.46 -16.68
CA GLN A 27 26.01 -3.87 -16.88
C GLN A 27 24.95 -4.92 -17.12
N TYR A 28 23.69 -4.50 -17.15
CA TYR A 28 22.55 -5.30 -17.58
C TYR A 28 21.98 -4.75 -18.88
N LYS A 29 21.43 -5.66 -19.68
CA LYS A 29 20.63 -5.33 -20.85
C LYS A 29 19.17 -5.66 -20.57
N LEU A 30 18.33 -4.62 -20.49
CA LEU A 30 16.90 -4.74 -20.36
C LEU A 30 16.27 -4.72 -21.75
N GLU A 31 15.44 -5.70 -22.04
CA GLU A 31 14.69 -5.81 -23.29
C GLU A 31 13.20 -5.82 -22.99
N TYR A 32 12.41 -4.97 -23.65
CA TYR A 32 10.95 -4.93 -23.50
C TYR A 32 10.22 -4.75 -24.82
N ARG A 33 8.94 -5.10 -24.85
CA ARG A 33 8.05 -4.92 -26.01
C ARG A 33 6.59 -4.87 -25.59
N GLU A 34 5.75 -4.22 -26.39
CA GLU A 34 4.30 -4.25 -26.23
C GLU A 34 3.74 -5.65 -26.52
N THR A 35 2.86 -6.13 -25.66
CA THR A 35 2.14 -7.39 -25.80
C THR A 35 0.85 -7.11 -26.56
N ILE A 36 0.79 -7.46 -27.85
CA ILE A 36 -0.41 -7.26 -28.68
C ILE A 36 -1.42 -8.37 -28.37
N SER A 37 -2.56 -8.02 -27.76
CA SER A 37 -3.69 -8.93 -27.59
C SER A 37 -4.37 -9.18 -28.94
N GLY A 38 -4.37 -10.45 -29.39
CA GLY A 38 -5.17 -10.89 -30.55
C GLY A 38 -4.43 -11.25 -31.83
N ILE A 39 -3.08 -11.25 -31.87
CA ILE A 39 -2.32 -11.73 -33.04
C ILE A 39 -1.34 -12.82 -32.63
N SER A 40 -1.68 -14.07 -32.98
CA SER A 40 -0.74 -15.17 -33.10
C SER A 40 0.07 -15.01 -34.40
N SER A 41 1.25 -14.39 -34.28
CA SER A 41 2.36 -14.26 -35.26
C SER A 41 2.77 -12.81 -35.59
N PRO A 42 4.07 -12.54 -35.82
CA PRO A 42 4.78 -11.46 -35.14
C PRO A 42 4.73 -10.14 -35.92
N GLY A 43 3.91 -9.20 -35.46
CA GLY A 43 4.15 -7.79 -35.73
C GLY A 43 5.44 -7.39 -35.02
N THR A 44 6.51 -7.19 -35.79
CA THR A 44 7.86 -6.74 -35.36
C THR A 44 8.42 -7.47 -34.13
N ASN A 45 9.18 -8.55 -34.36
CA ASN A 45 9.91 -9.32 -33.34
C ASN A 45 11.08 -8.54 -32.70
N THR A 46 11.04 -7.21 -32.72
CA THR A 46 12.08 -6.31 -32.29
C THR A 46 11.78 -5.84 -30.88
N TRP A 47 12.55 -6.36 -29.92
CA TRP A 47 12.58 -5.83 -28.57
C TRP A 47 13.25 -4.46 -28.57
N GLU A 48 12.69 -3.51 -27.84
CA GLU A 48 13.40 -2.31 -27.44
C GLU A 48 14.49 -2.70 -26.44
N LYS A 49 15.68 -2.10 -26.55
CA LYS A 49 16.88 -2.52 -25.83
C LYS A 49 17.49 -1.35 -25.08
N ILE A 50 17.73 -1.56 -23.80
CA ILE A 50 18.33 -0.58 -22.89
C ILE A 50 19.52 -1.23 -22.20
N ARG A 51 20.55 -0.43 -21.93
CA ARG A 51 21.69 -0.84 -21.10
C ARG A 51 21.74 0.02 -19.84
N THR A 52 21.94 -0.60 -18.68
CA THR A 52 22.07 0.11 -17.41
C THR A 52 23.39 0.84 -17.31
N LYS A 53 23.46 1.84 -16.43
CA LYS A 53 24.72 2.48 -16.06
C LYS A 53 25.40 1.60 -15.02
N GLY A 54 26.47 0.91 -15.43
CA GLY A 54 27.13 -0.04 -14.54
C GLY A 54 26.20 -1.18 -14.14
N ASN A 55 26.47 -1.78 -12.99
CA ASN A 55 25.79 -2.97 -12.48
C ASN A 55 24.53 -2.69 -11.63
N GLU A 56 23.89 -1.53 -11.87
CA GLU A 56 22.60 -1.17 -11.27
C GLU A 56 21.54 -2.22 -11.64
N ILE A 57 20.77 -2.65 -10.63
CA ILE A 57 19.72 -3.68 -10.76
C ILE A 57 18.31 -3.07 -10.85
N LEU A 58 18.24 -1.75 -10.99
CA LEU A 58 17.04 -0.94 -11.03
C LEU A 58 17.09 -0.05 -12.26
N TYR A 59 15.98 0.06 -12.99
CA TYR A 59 15.87 0.93 -14.14
C TYR A 59 14.48 1.57 -14.25
N MET A 60 14.45 2.85 -14.57
CA MET A 60 13.21 3.60 -14.81
C MET A 60 12.88 3.63 -16.30
N LEU A 61 11.97 2.77 -16.74
CA LEU A 61 11.39 2.84 -18.08
C LEU A 61 10.52 4.08 -18.17
N LYS A 62 10.62 4.83 -19.28
CA LYS A 62 9.91 6.09 -19.47
C LYS A 62 9.10 6.09 -20.74
N GLY A 63 8.01 6.86 -20.73
CA GLY A 63 7.23 7.09 -21.95
C GLY A 63 6.42 5.87 -22.42
N LEU A 64 6.08 4.95 -21.52
CA LEU A 64 5.24 3.79 -21.85
C LEU A 64 3.81 4.26 -22.15
N LYS A 65 3.11 3.60 -23.09
CA LYS A 65 1.73 3.97 -23.46
C LYS A 65 0.75 3.60 -22.35
N PRO A 66 -0.35 4.35 -22.15
CA PRO A 66 -1.44 3.96 -21.24
C PRO A 66 -2.06 2.60 -21.60
N SER A 67 -2.62 1.91 -20.61
CA SER A 67 -3.42 0.68 -20.80
C SER A 67 -2.75 -0.37 -21.69
N THR A 68 -1.41 -0.46 -21.61
CA THR A 68 -0.61 -1.28 -22.50
C THR A 68 0.19 -2.26 -21.67
N THR A 69 0.07 -3.55 -21.98
CA THR A 69 0.90 -4.59 -21.37
C THR A 69 2.23 -4.64 -22.11
N TYR A 70 3.32 -4.59 -21.37
CA TYR A 70 4.67 -4.81 -21.86
C TYR A 70 5.20 -6.13 -21.31
N THR A 71 5.87 -6.90 -22.17
CA THR A 71 6.70 -8.04 -21.75
C THR A 71 8.13 -7.58 -21.63
N LEU A 72 8.84 -8.02 -20.58
CA LEU A 72 10.24 -7.67 -20.31
C LEU A 72 11.10 -8.91 -20.07
N ARG A 73 12.40 -8.77 -20.33
CA ARG A 73 13.45 -9.72 -19.95
C ARG A 73 14.78 -9.00 -19.76
N VAL A 74 15.64 -9.53 -18.91
CA VAL A 74 16.96 -8.95 -18.62
C VAL A 74 18.07 -9.97 -18.85
N SER A 75 19.24 -9.53 -19.26
CA SER A 75 20.46 -10.33 -19.29
C SER A 75 21.64 -9.56 -18.68
N ALA A 76 22.59 -10.27 -18.08
CA ALA A 76 23.83 -9.70 -17.59
C ALA A 76 24.85 -9.58 -18.72
N VAL A 77 25.64 -8.51 -18.72
CA VAL A 77 26.71 -8.26 -19.69
C VAL A 77 28.03 -8.17 -18.94
N CYS A 78 28.97 -9.02 -19.34
CA CYS A 78 30.34 -9.09 -18.82
C CYS A 78 31.31 -8.89 -19.99
N GLY A 79 31.92 -7.72 -20.08
CA GLY A 79 32.71 -7.28 -21.22
C GLY A 79 31.88 -7.25 -22.50
N GLN A 80 32.20 -8.16 -23.43
CA GLN A 80 31.46 -8.33 -24.70
C GLN A 80 30.54 -9.56 -24.69
N VAL A 81 30.46 -10.27 -23.57
CA VAL A 81 29.66 -11.50 -23.43
C VAL A 81 28.37 -11.20 -22.71
N GLU A 82 27.28 -11.79 -23.20
CA GLU A 82 25.94 -11.68 -22.61
C GLU A 82 25.50 -13.03 -22.05
N SER A 83 24.82 -13.00 -20.90
CA SER A 83 24.22 -14.20 -20.30
C SER A 83 22.95 -14.63 -21.03
N ALA A 84 22.41 -15.80 -20.64
CA ALA A 84 21.02 -16.12 -20.94
C ALA A 84 20.07 -15.06 -20.35
N HIS A 85 18.90 -14.91 -20.97
CA HIS A 85 17.85 -14.02 -20.50
C HIS A 85 17.16 -14.57 -19.25
N SER A 86 16.61 -13.66 -18.44
CA SER A 86 15.66 -13.98 -17.38
C SER A 86 14.37 -14.59 -17.92
N HIS A 87 13.54 -15.08 -17.01
CA HIS A 87 12.14 -15.35 -17.32
C HIS A 87 11.43 -14.07 -17.78
N LEU A 88 10.39 -14.25 -18.59
CA LEU A 88 9.57 -13.14 -19.06
C LEU A 88 8.74 -12.59 -17.89
N ALA A 89 8.88 -11.30 -17.64
CA ALA A 89 8.00 -10.55 -16.76
C ALA A 89 6.99 -9.76 -17.60
N SER A 90 5.85 -9.41 -17.01
CA SER A 90 4.85 -8.55 -17.64
C SER A 90 4.45 -7.42 -16.72
N ILE A 91 4.38 -6.20 -17.26
CA ILE A 91 3.82 -5.02 -16.58
C ILE A 91 2.69 -4.46 -17.44
N THR A 92 1.64 -3.94 -16.82
CA THR A 92 0.57 -3.24 -17.53
C THR A 92 0.49 -1.84 -16.98
N THR A 93 0.60 -0.85 -17.85
CA THR A 93 0.44 0.56 -17.50
C THR A 93 -1.04 0.88 -17.25
N ASP A 94 -1.29 1.81 -16.32
CA ASP A 94 -2.65 2.26 -16.00
C ASP A 94 -3.28 3.05 -17.16
N LYS A 95 -4.58 3.30 -17.08
CA LYS A 95 -5.34 4.05 -18.10
C LYS A 95 -5.09 5.57 -18.05
N GLU A 96 -4.80 6.10 -16.87
CA GLU A 96 -4.56 7.53 -16.64
C GLU A 96 -3.23 7.71 -15.91
N PRO A 97 -2.41 8.72 -16.25
CA PRO A 97 -1.15 9.00 -15.56
C PRO A 97 -1.43 9.12 -14.06
N LYS A 98 -0.63 8.45 -13.23
CA LYS A 98 -0.78 8.56 -11.77
C LYS A 98 -0.80 10.04 -11.39
N SER A 99 -1.89 10.49 -10.76
CA SER A 99 -2.11 11.90 -10.42
C SER A 99 -0.89 12.43 -9.65
N ARG A 100 -0.57 13.73 -9.80
CA ARG A 100 0.41 14.41 -8.94
C ARG A 100 0.25 13.94 -7.50
N ALA A 101 1.37 13.57 -6.86
CA ALA A 101 1.40 13.04 -5.49
C ALA A 101 0.37 13.75 -4.62
N ARG A 102 -0.48 12.98 -3.94
CA ARG A 102 -1.60 13.54 -3.18
C ARG A 102 -1.04 14.49 -2.12
N ARG A 103 -1.82 15.50 -1.77
CA ARG A 103 -1.47 16.38 -0.65
C ARG A 103 -2.19 15.90 0.61
N PRO A 104 -1.60 16.08 1.80
CA PRO A 104 -2.30 15.88 3.05
C PRO A 104 -3.58 16.74 3.10
N LEU A 105 -4.60 16.23 3.77
CA LEU A 105 -5.88 16.89 3.96
C LEU A 105 -5.69 18.22 4.70
N THR A 106 -6.53 19.19 4.36
CA THR A 106 -6.55 20.47 5.05
C THR A 106 -6.92 20.25 6.51
N GLY A 107 -6.15 20.82 7.43
CA GLY A 107 -6.34 20.64 8.88
C GLY A 107 -5.55 19.48 9.49
N SER A 108 -4.84 18.68 8.69
CA SER A 108 -3.90 17.68 9.21
C SER A 108 -2.65 18.31 9.82
N THR A 109 -2.18 17.75 10.94
CA THR A 109 -0.99 18.25 11.65
C THR A 109 0.20 17.32 11.41
N LEU A 110 1.36 17.85 11.00
CA LEU A 110 2.57 17.07 10.83
C LEU A 110 3.09 16.55 12.18
N ILE A 111 3.28 15.24 12.29
CA ILE A 111 3.80 14.54 13.47
C ILE A 111 5.32 14.42 13.36
N THR A 112 5.82 13.87 12.24
CA THR A 112 7.25 13.56 12.06
C THR A 112 7.73 14.02 10.69
N ARG A 113 8.97 14.53 10.60
CA ARG A 113 9.61 15.02 9.36
C ARG A 113 10.49 13.99 8.64
N SER A 114 11.03 12.99 9.34
CA SER A 114 11.89 11.95 8.75
C SER A 114 11.12 11.00 7.83
N TYR A 115 9.84 10.76 8.16
CA TYR A 115 8.80 10.20 7.30
C TYR A 115 7.56 11.07 7.52
N ALA A 116 7.00 11.68 6.48
CA ALA A 116 5.95 12.70 6.66
C ALA A 116 4.64 12.06 7.15
N ALA A 117 4.51 11.93 8.45
CA ALA A 117 3.31 11.40 9.10
C ALA A 117 2.41 12.56 9.53
N TYR A 118 1.13 12.49 9.20
CA TYR A 118 0.15 13.51 9.49
C TYR A 118 -0.94 12.97 10.42
N LYS A 119 -1.29 13.73 11.44
CA LYS A 119 -2.47 13.48 12.26
C LYS A 119 -3.71 13.84 11.46
N LEU A 120 -4.66 12.91 11.38
CA LEU A 120 -5.94 13.16 10.72
C LEU A 120 -6.80 14.12 11.57
N PRO A 121 -7.47 15.13 10.98
CA PRO A 121 -8.36 16.02 11.72
C PRO A 121 -9.65 15.28 12.09
N LEU A 122 -9.67 14.69 13.28
CA LEU A 122 -10.78 13.93 13.82
C LEU A 122 -11.57 14.77 14.84
N HIS A 123 -12.89 14.63 14.83
CA HIS A 123 -13.76 15.09 15.90
C HIS A 123 -13.81 14.05 17.02
N THR A 124 -13.49 14.45 18.25
CA THR A 124 -13.46 13.54 19.41
C THR A 124 -14.68 13.77 20.31
N GLN A 125 -15.37 12.69 20.65
CA GLN A 125 -16.51 12.69 21.56
C GLN A 125 -16.33 11.59 22.62
N ARG A 126 -16.44 11.92 23.90
CA ARG A 126 -16.51 10.93 24.99
C ARG A 126 -17.97 10.59 25.30
N LEU A 127 -18.28 9.30 25.37
CA LEU A 127 -19.64 8.78 25.56
C LEU A 127 -19.69 7.84 26.78
N GLY A 128 -20.89 7.70 27.37
CA GLY A 128 -21.14 6.88 28.56
C GLY A 128 -21.01 7.64 29.87
N LYS A 129 -21.56 7.07 30.97
CA LYS A 129 -21.68 7.74 32.28
C LYS A 129 -20.33 8.18 32.87
N ASN A 130 -19.24 7.48 32.51
CA ASN A 130 -17.87 7.74 33.00
C ASN A 130 -16.82 7.87 31.85
N GLY A 131 -17.22 8.13 30.60
CA GLY A 131 -16.28 8.14 29.47
C GLY A 131 -15.77 6.75 29.06
N GLU A 132 -16.64 5.74 29.21
CA GLU A 132 -16.40 4.33 28.84
C GLU A 132 -16.10 4.17 27.34
N PHE A 133 -16.56 5.10 26.51
CA PHE A 133 -16.34 5.08 25.07
C PHE A 133 -15.70 6.38 24.60
N THR A 134 -14.72 6.28 23.71
CA THR A 134 -14.18 7.44 22.98
C THR A 134 -14.45 7.25 21.49
N LYS A 135 -15.24 8.15 20.91
CA LYS A 135 -15.55 8.18 19.48
C LYS A 135 -14.67 9.22 18.77
N TYR A 136 -13.99 8.79 17.72
CA TYR A 136 -13.27 9.63 16.76
C TYR A 136 -14.02 9.61 15.43
N SER A 137 -14.47 10.76 14.95
CA SER A 137 -15.27 10.85 13.73
C SER A 137 -14.56 11.70 12.67
N PHE A 138 -14.53 11.20 11.44
CA PHE A 138 -14.05 11.91 10.26
C PHE A 138 -15.22 12.15 9.29
N GLY A 139 -15.28 13.37 8.74
CA GLY A 139 -16.36 13.77 7.84
C GLY A 139 -17.72 13.94 8.53
N SER A 140 -18.76 14.15 7.74
CA SER A 140 -20.14 14.31 8.22
C SER A 140 -20.99 13.11 7.81
N HIS A 141 -21.85 12.66 8.74
CA HIS A 141 -22.75 11.54 8.49
C HIS A 141 -23.79 11.89 7.40
N SER A 142 -23.97 10.98 6.45
CA SER A 142 -25.02 11.05 5.44
C SER A 142 -25.94 9.83 5.56
N PRO A 143 -27.26 10.02 5.78
CA PRO A 143 -28.21 8.91 5.91
C PRO A 143 -28.36 8.07 4.63
N THR A 144 -27.95 8.61 3.48
CA THR A 144 -28.05 7.92 2.18
C THR A 144 -26.84 7.04 1.90
N GLN A 145 -25.76 7.17 2.67
CA GLN A 145 -24.56 6.38 2.47
C GLN A 145 -24.71 5.01 3.15
N SER A 146 -24.29 3.95 2.47
CA SER A 146 -24.14 2.64 3.11
C SER A 146 -23.07 2.70 4.20
N GLU A 147 -23.32 2.04 5.34
CA GLU A 147 -22.39 1.96 6.46
C GLU A 147 -22.01 0.51 6.73
N LYS A 148 -20.73 0.29 7.05
CA LYS A 148 -20.21 -1.00 7.48
C LYS A 148 -19.52 -0.85 8.83
N THR A 149 -19.62 -1.88 9.66
CA THR A 149 -19.00 -1.90 10.99
C THR A 149 -18.04 -3.08 11.11
N ILE A 150 -16.82 -2.80 11.57
CA ILE A 150 -15.80 -3.80 11.90
C ILE A 150 -15.60 -3.78 13.41
N LEU A 151 -15.63 -4.96 14.02
CA LEU A 151 -15.26 -5.17 15.42
C LEU A 151 -13.83 -5.70 15.49
N LEU A 152 -12.91 -4.95 16.08
CA LEU A 152 -11.51 -5.34 16.20
C LEU A 152 -11.21 -5.89 17.60
N LEU A 153 -10.83 -7.17 17.64
CA LEU A 153 -10.53 -7.94 18.85
C LEU A 153 -9.09 -8.47 18.77
N GLY A 154 -8.32 -8.35 19.86
CA GLY A 154 -6.94 -8.86 19.93
C GLY A 154 -6.11 -8.11 20.97
N GLU A 155 -4.96 -8.67 21.36
CA GLU A 155 -4.05 -7.97 22.28
C GLU A 155 -3.44 -6.74 21.61
N SER A 156 -3.22 -5.69 22.39
CA SER A 156 -2.70 -4.42 21.89
C SER A 156 -1.27 -4.54 21.33
N GLU A 157 -0.54 -5.57 21.74
CA GLU A 157 0.87 -5.82 21.36
C GLU A 157 1.00 -6.38 19.92
N PHE A 158 -0.09 -6.82 19.29
CA PHE A 158 -0.06 -7.46 17.96
C PHE A 158 -0.51 -6.56 16.79
N GLY A 159 -0.41 -5.24 16.93
CA GLY A 159 -0.49 -4.34 15.78
C GLY A 159 -1.90 -3.91 15.35
N LYS A 160 -2.92 -4.00 16.22
CA LYS A 160 -4.27 -3.46 15.95
C LYS A 160 -4.24 -2.00 15.51
N SER A 161 -3.49 -1.16 16.22
CA SER A 161 -3.34 0.26 15.87
C SER A 161 -2.67 0.45 14.51
N SER A 162 -1.70 -0.41 14.15
CA SER A 162 -1.09 -0.40 12.83
C SER A 162 -2.10 -0.75 11.75
N LEU A 163 -2.91 -1.80 11.96
CA LEU A 163 -3.96 -2.19 11.03
C LEU A 163 -4.98 -1.07 10.81
N ILE A 164 -5.41 -0.40 11.89
CA ILE A 164 -6.32 0.73 11.79
C ILE A 164 -5.68 1.87 10.98
N ASN A 165 -4.41 2.21 11.23
CA ASN A 165 -3.70 3.23 10.45
C ASN A 165 -3.62 2.84 8.95
N ASP A 166 -3.32 1.59 8.64
CA ASP A 166 -3.25 1.09 7.26
C ASP A 166 -4.62 1.15 6.58
N MET A 167 -5.69 0.74 7.28
CA MET A 167 -7.06 0.84 6.79
C MET A 167 -7.44 2.29 6.49
N VAL A 168 -7.08 3.23 7.35
CA VAL A 168 -7.36 4.66 7.13
C VAL A 168 -6.63 5.20 5.92
N ASN A 169 -5.34 4.88 5.76
CA ASN A 169 -4.58 5.29 4.58
C ASN A 169 -5.21 4.71 3.30
N TYR A 170 -5.64 3.45 3.32
CA TYR A 170 -6.36 2.84 2.19
C TYR A 170 -7.68 3.55 1.88
N ILE A 171 -8.52 3.80 2.89
CA ILE A 171 -9.82 4.47 2.75
C ILE A 171 -9.66 5.87 2.17
N LEU A 172 -8.67 6.63 2.65
CA LEU A 172 -8.34 7.98 2.16
C LEU A 172 -7.60 7.96 0.80
N GLY A 173 -7.33 6.78 0.25
CA GLY A 173 -6.66 6.58 -1.03
C GLY A 173 -5.20 7.00 -1.03
N VAL A 174 -4.52 6.98 0.12
CA VAL A 174 -3.07 7.20 0.19
C VAL A 174 -2.39 5.98 -0.45
N GLU A 175 -1.58 6.24 -1.46
CA GLU A 175 -0.87 5.21 -2.21
C GLU A 175 0.53 4.98 -1.64
N HIS A 176 1.16 3.87 -2.02
CA HIS A 176 2.50 3.56 -1.55
C HIS A 176 3.51 4.64 -1.96
N GLU A 177 3.31 5.22 -3.15
CA GLU A 177 4.14 6.24 -3.77
C GLU A 177 3.92 7.64 -3.18
N ASP A 178 2.86 7.86 -2.41
CA ASP A 178 2.65 9.15 -1.75
C ASP A 178 3.75 9.38 -0.70
N LEU A 179 4.25 10.62 -0.62
CA LEU A 179 5.34 11.01 0.27
C LEU A 179 4.90 11.20 1.73
N PHE A 180 3.65 10.84 2.06
CA PHE A 180 3.07 11.05 3.39
C PHE A 180 2.14 9.89 3.80
N ARG A 181 1.92 9.75 5.10
CA ARG A 181 0.96 8.79 5.68
C ARG A 181 0.14 9.46 6.77
N TYR A 182 -1.11 9.03 6.95
CA TYR A 182 -1.89 9.41 8.12
C TYR A 182 -1.62 8.47 9.29
N LYS A 183 -1.62 9.03 10.51
CA LYS A 183 -1.72 8.29 11.78
C LYS A 183 -2.89 8.84 12.59
N LEU A 184 -3.66 7.95 13.20
CA LEU A 184 -4.78 8.35 14.05
C LEU A 184 -4.33 8.80 15.45
N THR A 185 -3.18 8.34 15.92
CA THR A 185 -2.67 8.60 17.28
C THR A 185 -1.18 8.95 17.27
N GLU A 186 -0.73 9.69 18.28
CA GLU A 186 0.69 9.74 18.66
C GLU A 186 1.04 8.37 19.25
N GLU A 187 1.98 7.67 18.63
CA GLU A 187 2.65 6.56 19.30
C GLU A 187 3.47 7.15 20.47
N GLU A 188 3.12 6.72 21.68
CA GLU A 188 4.10 6.40 22.74
C GLU A 188 4.92 7.53 23.37
N THR A 189 4.31 8.62 23.82
CA THR A 189 5.04 9.51 24.78
C THR A 189 4.31 9.89 26.06
N ASN A 190 3.00 9.66 26.22
CA ASN A 190 2.29 10.02 27.46
C ASN A 190 1.14 9.07 27.86
N ARG A 191 1.20 7.78 27.51
CA ARG A 191 0.40 6.80 28.24
C ARG A 191 1.22 6.34 29.43
N SER A 192 0.99 6.98 30.58
CA SER A 192 1.22 6.31 31.86
C SER A 192 0.66 4.89 31.77
N GLN A 193 1.33 3.92 32.37
CA GLN A 193 0.98 2.49 32.36
C GLN A 193 -0.37 2.15 33.03
N ALA A 194 -1.26 3.13 33.18
CA ALA A 194 -2.62 3.02 33.64
C ALA A 194 -3.53 3.81 32.68
N GLU A 195 -4.68 3.22 32.33
CA GLU A 195 -5.78 3.75 31.50
C GLU A 195 -5.58 3.56 29.98
N THR A 196 -6.38 2.76 29.26
CA THR A 196 -7.85 2.79 29.24
C THR A 196 -8.47 1.41 28.96
N SER A 197 -9.31 0.91 29.87
CA SER A 197 -10.30 -0.14 29.66
C SER A 197 -11.49 0.30 28.79
N SER A 198 -11.41 1.48 28.16
CA SER A 198 -12.46 2.12 27.38
C SER A 198 -12.46 1.66 25.92
N ILE A 199 -13.64 1.42 25.38
CA ILE A 199 -13.84 1.05 23.97
C ILE A 199 -13.63 2.28 23.08
N ILE A 200 -12.90 2.11 21.98
CA ILE A 200 -12.65 3.18 21.02
C ILE A 200 -13.46 2.93 19.75
N VAL A 201 -14.14 3.96 19.26
CA VAL A 201 -14.92 3.89 18.01
C VAL A 201 -14.32 4.87 17.02
N HIS A 202 -13.86 4.37 15.87
CA HIS A 202 -13.39 5.20 14.75
C HIS A 202 -14.45 5.19 13.65
N GLU A 203 -15.10 6.32 13.42
CA GLU A 203 -16.11 6.50 12.39
C GLU A 203 -15.53 7.31 11.23
N PHE A 204 -15.53 6.72 10.04
CA PHE A 204 -15.10 7.36 8.80
C PHE A 204 -16.30 7.47 7.87
N ASN A 205 -16.95 8.64 7.91
CA ASN A 205 -18.08 8.92 7.03
C ASN A 205 -17.56 9.12 5.60
N HIS A 206 -18.16 8.42 4.64
CA HIS A 206 -17.74 8.49 3.23
C HIS A 206 -17.67 9.94 2.73
N GLN A 207 -16.56 10.29 2.08
CA GLN A 207 -16.37 11.57 1.41
C GLN A 207 -15.98 11.32 -0.05
N GLU A 208 -16.21 12.32 -0.91
CA GLU A 208 -15.65 12.31 -2.26
C GLU A 208 -14.13 12.12 -2.21
N GLY A 209 -13.60 11.22 -3.04
CA GLY A 209 -12.18 10.84 -3.05
C GLY A 209 -11.81 9.66 -2.14
N PHE A 210 -12.74 9.14 -1.34
CA PHE A 210 -12.53 7.87 -0.64
C PHE A 210 -12.41 6.73 -1.65
N ARG A 211 -11.54 5.77 -1.34
CA ARG A 211 -11.37 4.56 -2.15
C ARG A 211 -12.55 3.60 -2.05
N VAL A 212 -13.30 3.68 -0.95
CA VAL A 212 -14.40 2.77 -0.62
C VAL A 212 -15.74 3.49 -0.78
N PRO A 213 -16.79 2.84 -1.32
CA PRO A 213 -18.08 3.47 -1.61
C PRO A 213 -19.03 3.46 -0.39
N PHE A 214 -18.51 3.43 0.83
CA PHE A 214 -19.31 3.32 2.06
C PHE A 214 -18.62 4.02 3.23
N SER A 215 -19.41 4.39 4.24
CA SER A 215 -18.92 4.81 5.55
C SER A 215 -18.45 3.58 6.33
N LEU A 216 -17.37 3.72 7.10
CA LEU A 216 -16.82 2.63 7.90
C LEU A 216 -16.71 3.03 9.37
N THR A 217 -17.26 2.18 10.24
CA THR A 217 -17.12 2.27 11.69
C THR A 217 -16.23 1.13 12.19
N ILE A 218 -15.15 1.43 12.90
CA ILE A 218 -14.25 0.45 13.52
C ILE A 218 -14.39 0.56 15.03
N VAL A 219 -14.81 -0.51 15.68
CA VAL A 219 -14.92 -0.61 17.14
C VAL A 219 -13.69 -1.36 17.66
N ASP A 220 -12.72 -0.64 18.20
CA ASP A 220 -11.52 -1.19 18.85
C ASP A 220 -11.82 -1.47 20.31
N ILE A 221 -11.84 -2.76 20.64
CA ILE A 221 -12.10 -3.24 22.00
C ILE A 221 -10.78 -3.56 22.69
N PRO A 222 -10.52 -3.00 23.89
CA PRO A 222 -9.32 -3.30 24.66
C PRO A 222 -9.32 -4.73 25.20
N ARG A 223 -8.17 -5.20 25.67
CA ARG A 223 -8.02 -6.54 26.26
C ARG A 223 -8.92 -6.68 27.49
N PHE A 224 -9.74 -7.73 27.54
CA PHE A 224 -10.39 -8.15 28.78
C PHE A 224 -9.35 -8.81 29.70
N ALA A 225 -9.25 -8.32 30.93
CA ALA A 225 -8.38 -8.90 31.94
C ALA A 225 -8.98 -10.20 32.50
N ASP A 226 -8.93 -11.30 31.74
CA ASP A 226 -8.83 -12.66 32.29
C ASP A 226 -8.51 -13.69 31.20
N ALA A 227 -7.22 -14.01 31.05
CA ALA A 227 -6.68 -14.92 30.04
C ALA A 227 -6.48 -16.36 30.55
N SER A 228 -7.09 -16.74 31.68
CA SER A 228 -6.79 -18.01 32.35
C SER A 228 -7.48 -19.25 31.76
N GLN A 229 -8.32 -19.14 30.71
CA GLN A 229 -9.07 -20.30 30.18
C GLN A 229 -8.99 -20.60 28.67
N ASN A 230 -8.26 -19.87 27.83
CA ASN A 230 -8.23 -20.15 26.37
C ASN A 230 -6.81 -20.45 25.85
N LYS A 231 -6.26 -21.61 26.23
CA LYS A 231 -4.90 -22.03 25.85
C LYS A 231 -4.74 -22.76 24.50
N HIS A 232 -5.75 -22.83 23.63
CA HIS A 232 -5.64 -23.70 22.44
C HIS A 232 -6.24 -23.18 21.12
N ILE A 233 -5.85 -21.99 20.67
CA ILE A 233 -5.92 -21.66 19.23
C ILE A 233 -4.66 -20.87 18.85
N PRO A 234 -3.80 -21.35 17.93
CA PRO A 234 -2.66 -20.58 17.44
C PRO A 234 -3.13 -19.27 16.79
N GLU A 235 -2.85 -18.15 17.44
CA GLU A 235 -3.38 -16.81 17.14
C GLU A 235 -3.01 -16.30 15.74
N TYR A 236 -1.95 -16.82 15.13
CA TYR A 236 -1.53 -16.50 13.77
C TYR A 236 -2.58 -16.86 12.69
N ILE A 237 -3.38 -17.91 12.90
CA ILE A 237 -4.44 -18.33 11.96
C ILE A 237 -5.62 -17.34 12.00
N ARG A 238 -5.80 -16.60 13.09
CA ARG A 238 -6.90 -15.64 13.26
C ARG A 238 -6.60 -14.31 12.55
N CYS A 239 -5.36 -13.81 12.62
CA CYS A 239 -4.94 -12.59 11.94
C CYS A 239 -4.97 -12.74 10.40
N TYR A 240 -4.55 -13.90 9.88
CA TYR A 240 -4.59 -14.15 8.43
C TYR A 240 -6.03 -14.22 7.89
N LYS A 241 -6.93 -14.90 8.60
CA LYS A 241 -8.35 -14.97 8.22
C LYS A 241 -9.04 -13.61 8.31
N LEU A 242 -8.73 -12.83 9.35
CA LEU A 242 -9.28 -11.48 9.52
C LEU A 242 -8.78 -10.53 8.43
N TYR A 243 -7.49 -10.61 8.06
CA TYR A 243 -6.93 -9.83 6.95
C TYR A 243 -7.66 -10.10 5.63
N HIS A 244 -7.90 -11.37 5.28
CA HIS A 244 -8.64 -11.72 4.06
C HIS A 244 -10.11 -11.28 4.12
N GLN A 245 -10.79 -11.44 5.26
CA GLN A 245 -12.17 -10.97 5.44
C GLN A 245 -12.28 -9.45 5.31
N ILE A 246 -11.30 -8.71 5.85
CA ILE A 246 -11.23 -7.26 5.71
C ILE A 246 -10.94 -6.87 4.25
N LYS A 247 -10.00 -7.56 3.59
CA LYS A 247 -9.69 -7.33 2.18
C LYS A 247 -10.90 -7.57 1.28
N ASP A 248 -11.66 -8.64 1.52
CA ASP A 248 -12.88 -8.95 0.79
C ASP A 248 -13.96 -7.87 1.01
N LEU A 249 -14.08 -7.34 2.23
CA LEU A 249 -15.01 -6.25 2.56
C LEU A 249 -14.75 -4.97 1.76
N PHE A 250 -13.50 -4.75 1.36
CA PHE A 250 -13.06 -3.58 0.59
C PHE A 250 -12.92 -3.83 -0.91
N SER A 251 -13.11 -5.07 -1.38
CA SER A 251 -12.94 -5.46 -2.79
C SER A 251 -14.26 -5.58 -3.56
N SER A 252 -15.40 -5.23 -2.94
CA SER A 252 -16.76 -5.33 -3.51
C SER A 252 -17.30 -4.00 -4.02
#